data_AF-X0XUW3-F1
#
_entry.id   AF-X0XUW3-F1
#
_cell.length_a   1.000
_cell.length_b   1.000
_cell.length_c   1.000
_cell.angle_alpha   90.00
_cell.angle_beta   90.00
_cell.angle_gamma   90.00
#
_symmetry.space_group_name_H-M   'P 1'
#
loop_
_entity.id
_entity.type
_entity.pdbx_description
1 polymer ?
#
loop_
_entity_poly.entity_id
_entity_poly.type
_entity_poly.pdbx_seq_one_letter_code
_entity_poly.pdbx_strand_id
1 'polypeptide(L)'
;TRLAVQIVIGIGLLGAGAIIRSRFITQGLTAAASIWITAAIGISVGIGYYLLSFFVTIFVVLIFVALNYISSFLESQDQLHVYVISTEERASVLIEVKNIIRELGLK
;
A
#
# COMPACT_ATOMS: atom_id res chain seq x y z
N THR A 1 17.19 23.70 5.55
CA THR A 1 17.17 22.46 4.73
C THR A 1 17.38 21.20 5.57
N ARG A 2 18.28 21.16 6.55
CA ARG A 2 18.52 19.96 7.41
C ARG A 2 17.28 19.41 8.12
N LEU A 3 16.40 20.28 8.61
CA LEU A 3 15.14 19.87 9.25
C LEU A 3 14.21 19.10 8.28
N ALA A 4 14.07 19.59 7.05
CA ALA A 4 13.26 18.91 6.03
C ALA A 4 13.81 17.52 5.68
N VAL A 5 15.14 17.37 5.62
CA VAL A 5 15.78 16.06 5.38
C VAL A 5 15.46 15.07 6.50
N GLN A 6 15.51 15.49 7.77
CA GLN A 6 15.17 14.63 8.91
C GLN A 6 13.69 14.21 8.89
N ILE A 7 12.80 15.14 8.56
CA ILE A 7 11.37 14.88 8.43
C ILE A 7 11.12 13.82 7.35
N VAL A 8 11.70 13.98 6.16
CA VAL A 8 11.55 13.05 5.03
C VAL A 8 12.00 11.62 5.39
N ILE A 9 13.10 11.48 6.13
CA ILE A 9 13.58 10.17 6.61
C ILE A 9 12.54 9.49 7.52
N GLY A 10 11.97 10.23 8.48
CA GLY A 10 10.96 9.70 9.40
C GLY A 10 9.66 9.30 8.68
N ILE A 11 9.20 10.11 7.73
CA ILE A 11 8.00 9.82 6.93
C ILE A 11 8.20 8.59 6.05
N GLY A 12 9.40 8.40 5.49
CA GLY A 12 9.73 7.20 4.71
C GLY A 12 9.55 5.91 5.50
N LEU A 13 9.95 5.90 6.78
CA LEU A 13 9.72 4.78 7.70
C LEU A 13 8.23 4.55 7.98
N LEU A 14 7.45 5.62 8.18
CA LEU A 14 6.00 5.52 8.39
C LEU A 14 5.29 4.98 7.14
N GLY A 15 5.69 5.42 5.96
CA GLY A 15 5.17 4.93 4.68
C GLY A 15 5.47 3.45 4.47
N ALA A 16 6.72 3.02 4.69
CA ALA A 16 7.10 1.61 4.64
C ALA A 16 6.31 0.78 5.68
N GLY A 17 6.14 1.30 6.89
CA GLY A 17 5.33 0.66 7.93
C GLY A 17 3.85 0.53 7.56
N ALA A 18 3.28 1.53 6.87
CA ALA A 18 1.90 1.48 6.38
C ALA A 18 1.71 0.41 5.29
N ILE A 19 2.69 0.22 4.41
CA ILE A 19 2.68 -0.86 3.41
C ILE A 19 2.73 -2.22 4.11
N ILE A 20 3.67 -2.42 5.03
CA ILE A 20 3.90 -3.71 5.71
C ILE A 20 2.72 -4.07 6.62
N ARG A 21 2.07 -3.10 7.26
CA ARG A 21 0.94 -3.34 8.17
C ARG A 21 -0.36 -3.63 7.44
N SER A 22 -0.49 -3.22 6.17
CA SER A 22 -1.70 -3.46 5.41
C SER A 22 -1.81 -4.94 5.01
N ARG A 23 -2.99 -5.54 5.23
CA ARG A 23 -3.30 -6.91 4.76
C ARG A 23 -3.49 -6.97 3.24
N PHE A 24 -3.87 -5.84 2.63
CA PHE A 24 -4.03 -5.70 1.19
C PHE A 24 -2.95 -4.77 0.64
N ILE A 25 -2.18 -5.25 -0.34
CA ILE A 25 -1.06 -4.51 -0.92
C ILE A 25 -1.54 -3.17 -1.53
N THR A 26 -2.73 -3.16 -2.14
CA THR A 26 -3.34 -1.98 -2.77
C THR A 26 -3.71 -0.88 -1.75
N GLN A 27 -4.31 -1.26 -0.61
CA GLN A 27 -4.59 -0.33 0.48
C GLN A 27 -3.31 0.20 1.13
N GLY A 28 -2.30 -0.66 1.31
CA GLY A 28 -1.02 -0.28 1.91
C GLY A 28 -0.26 0.75 1.07
N LEU A 29 -0.28 0.57 -0.26
CA LEU A 29 0.37 1.48 -1.20
C LEU A 29 -0.29 2.86 -1.20
N THR A 30 -1.63 2.91 -1.24
CA THR A 30 -2.39 4.17 -1.23
C THR A 30 -2.24 4.91 0.09
N ALA A 31 -2.26 4.19 1.22
CA ALA A 31 -2.01 4.76 2.53
C ALA A 31 -0.60 5.36 2.63
N ALA A 32 0.42 4.67 2.16
CA ALA A 32 1.79 5.17 2.15
C ALA A 32 1.98 6.41 1.27
N ALA A 33 1.34 6.45 0.09
CA ALA A 33 1.33 7.63 -0.77
C ALA A 33 0.69 8.84 -0.08
N SER A 34 -0.44 8.64 0.62
CA SER A 34 -1.14 9.72 1.34
C SER A 34 -0.28 10.34 2.44
N ILE A 35 0.50 9.53 3.17
CA ILE A 35 1.41 9.97 4.22
C ILE A 35 2.52 10.85 3.64
N TRP A 36 3.11 10.45 2.52
CA TRP A 36 4.13 11.23 1.81
C TRP A 36 3.61 12.59 1.34
N ILE A 37 2.44 12.60 0.70
CA ILE A 37 1.86 13.82 0.14
C ILE A 37 1.44 14.79 1.25
N THR A 38 0.77 14.30 2.29
CA THR A 38 0.35 15.14 3.43
C THR A 38 1.55 15.80 4.10
N ALA A 39 2.67 15.07 4.22
CA ALA A 39 3.87 15.64 4.80
C ALA A 39 4.56 16.66 3.88
N ALA A 40 4.59 16.44 2.57
CA ALA A 40 5.10 17.42 1.61
C ALA A 40 4.30 18.73 1.66
N ILE A 41 2.96 18.62 1.77
CA ILE A 41 2.07 19.77 1.97
C ILE A 41 2.38 20.44 3.32
N GLY A 42 2.49 19.68 4.41
CA GLY A 42 2.80 20.22 5.74
C GLY A 42 4.14 20.97 5.80
N ILE A 43 5.18 20.47 5.12
CA ILE A 43 6.47 21.18 4.99
C ILE A 43 6.28 22.47 4.18
N SER A 44 5.53 22.43 3.08
CA SER A 44 5.26 23.60 2.24
C SER A 44 4.51 24.71 3.00
N VAL A 45 3.57 24.33 3.86
CA VAL A 45 2.90 25.24 4.79
C VAL A 45 3.89 25.77 5.83
N GLY A 46 4.71 24.90 6.43
CA GLY A 46 5.67 25.25 7.48
C GLY A 46 6.77 26.23 7.03
N ILE A 47 7.06 26.32 5.73
CA ILE A 47 7.98 27.30 5.16
C ILE A 47 7.29 28.58 4.65
N GLY A 48 5.97 28.70 4.82
CA GLY A 48 5.18 29.92 4.54
C GLY A 48 4.47 29.97 3.18
N TYR A 49 4.51 28.91 2.36
CA TYR A 49 3.84 28.89 1.05
C TYR A 49 2.37 28.50 1.13
N TYR A 50 1.55 29.28 1.84
CA TYR A 50 0.14 28.96 2.09
C TYR A 50 -0.69 28.86 0.81
N LEU A 51 -0.55 29.83 -0.10
CA LEU A 51 -1.34 29.88 -1.33
C LEU A 51 -1.04 28.67 -2.22
N LEU A 52 0.25 28.36 -2.42
CA LEU A 52 0.69 27.20 -3.19
C LEU A 52 0.21 25.89 -2.55
N SER A 53 0.37 25.76 -1.22
CA SER A 53 -0.04 24.56 -0.49
C SER A 53 -1.55 24.34 -0.57
N PHE A 54 -2.34 25.40 -0.58
CA PHE A 54 -3.79 25.32 -0.76
C PHE A 54 -4.17 24.74 -2.13
N PHE A 55 -3.59 25.27 -3.21
CA PHE A 55 -3.84 24.74 -4.56
C PHE A 55 -3.35 23.30 -4.72
N VAL A 56 -2.17 22.98 -4.17
CA VAL A 56 -1.64 21.61 -4.19
C VAL A 56 -2.57 20.65 -3.42
N THR A 57 -3.08 21.06 -2.27
CA THR A 57 -4.02 20.24 -1.48
C THR A 57 -5.28 19.93 -2.28
N ILE A 58 -5.89 20.94 -2.89
CA ILE A 58 -7.07 20.76 -3.75
C ILE A 58 -6.78 19.79 -4.89
N PHE A 59 -5.65 19.97 -5.57
CA PHE A 59 -5.25 19.14 -6.68
C PHE A 59 -5.04 17.67 -6.27
N VAL A 60 -4.37 17.45 -5.14
CA VAL A 60 -4.15 16.10 -4.57
C VAL A 60 -5.47 15.44 -4.21
N VAL A 61 -6.38 16.16 -3.55
CA VAL A 61 -7.71 15.63 -3.20
C VAL A 61 -8.47 15.24 -4.47
N LEU A 62 -8.41 16.07 -5.52
CA LEU A 62 -9.06 15.78 -6.79
C LEU A 62 -8.48 14.51 -7.44
N ILE A 63 -7.16 14.34 -7.42
CA ILE A 63 -6.50 13.11 -7.88
C ILE A 63 -6.99 11.90 -7.08
N PHE A 64 -7.02 11.99 -5.75
CA PHE A 64 -7.42 10.87 -4.91
C PHE A 64 -8.88 10.47 -5.14
N VAL A 65 -9.77 11.46 -5.33
CA VAL A 65 -11.17 11.21 -5.70
C VAL A 65 -11.27 10.58 -7.08
N ALA A 66 -10.53 11.10 -8.07
CA ALA A 66 -10.52 10.54 -9.42
C ALA A 66 -9.98 9.10 -9.43
N LEU A 67 -8.92 8.81 -8.69
CA LEU A 67 -8.37 7.46 -8.53
C LEU A 67 -9.37 6.52 -7.87
N ASN A 68 -10.06 6.96 -6.81
CA ASN A 68 -11.09 6.15 -6.17
C ASN A 68 -12.26 5.87 -7.12
N TYR A 69 -12.67 6.86 -7.90
CA TYR A 69 -13.72 6.71 -8.91
C TYR A 69 -13.30 5.73 -10.02
N ILE A 70 -12.08 5.87 -10.56
CA ILE A 70 -11.52 4.95 -11.56
C ILE A 70 -11.43 3.52 -11.00
N SER A 71 -11.00 3.39 -9.74
CA SER A 71 -10.89 2.10 -9.06
C SER A 71 -12.27 1.45 -8.96
N SER A 72 -13.29 2.19 -8.50
CA SER A 72 -14.66 1.69 -8.41
C SER A 72 -15.26 1.30 -9.77
N PHE A 73 -14.83 1.96 -10.84
CA PHE A 73 -15.25 1.63 -12.21
C PHE A 73 -14.55 0.35 -12.73
N LEU A 74 -13.28 0.15 -12.38
CA LEU A 74 -12.51 -1.05 -12.73
C LEU A 74 -12.86 -2.27 -11.86
N GLU A 75 -13.36 -2.07 -10.63
CA GLU A 75 -13.67 -3.13 -9.65
C GLU A 75 -14.79 -4.08 -10.10
N SER A 76 -15.42 -3.82 -11.25
CA SER A 76 -16.34 -4.76 -11.92
C SER A 76 -15.65 -5.95 -12.60
N GLN A 77 -14.30 -6.01 -12.69
CA GLN A 77 -13.60 -7.07 -13.44
C GLN A 77 -12.46 -7.80 -12.69
N ASP A 78 -12.00 -7.34 -11.53
CA ASP A 78 -10.83 -7.93 -10.88
C ASP A 78 -10.97 -8.04 -9.35
N GLN A 79 -11.97 -8.82 -8.92
CA GLN A 79 -11.89 -9.47 -7.61
C GLN A 79 -10.95 -10.67 -7.71
N LEU A 80 -9.64 -10.44 -7.83
CA LEU A 80 -8.67 -11.45 -7.44
C LEU A 80 -8.75 -11.57 -5.91
N HIS A 81 -9.77 -12.27 -5.45
CA HIS A 81 -9.85 -12.91 -4.14
C HIS A 81 -8.65 -13.85 -4.02
N VAL A 82 -7.49 -13.31 -3.65
CA VAL A 82 -6.36 -14.11 -3.19
C VAL A 82 -6.78 -14.65 -1.82
N TYR A 83 -7.45 -15.79 -1.85
CA TYR A 83 -7.86 -16.55 -0.68
C TYR A 83 -6.59 -17.22 -0.13
N VAL A 84 -5.84 -16.49 0.70
CA VAL A 84 -4.73 -17.09 1.46
C VAL A 84 -5.35 -17.98 2.53
N ILE A 85 -5.50 -19.26 2.21
CA ILE A 85 -5.84 -20.30 3.17
C ILE A 85 -4.60 -20.45 4.06
N SER A 86 -4.59 -19.70 5.17
CA SER A 86 -3.66 -19.95 6.27
C SER A 86 -4.20 -21.15 7.04
N THR A 87 -3.96 -22.35 6.52
CA THR A 87 -4.08 -23.58 7.32
C THR A 87 -2.95 -23.57 8.34
N GLU A 88 -3.28 -23.75 9.63
CA GLU A 88 -2.31 -24.21 10.62
C GLU A 88 -1.55 -25.39 10.00
N GLU A 89 -0.24 -25.25 9.92
CA GLU A 89 0.67 -26.18 9.28
C GLU A 89 0.62 -27.54 10.00
N ARG A 90 -0.37 -28.37 9.65
CA ARG A 90 -0.27 -29.81 9.85
C ARG A 90 0.74 -30.31 8.82
N ALA A 91 2.02 -30.30 9.22
CA ALA A 91 3.15 -30.85 8.46
C ALA A 91 2.84 -32.22 7.82
N SER A 92 1.91 -33.00 8.39
CA SER A 92 1.40 -34.26 7.86
C SER A 92 0.79 -34.16 6.46
N VAL A 93 0.06 -33.09 6.10
CA VAL A 93 -0.64 -33.00 4.81
C VAL A 93 0.33 -32.73 3.65
N LEU A 94 1.37 -31.92 3.91
CA LEU A 94 2.44 -31.67 2.93
C LEU A 94 3.26 -32.92 2.62
N ILE A 95 3.45 -33.80 3.61
CA ILE A 95 4.15 -35.08 3.43
C ILE A 95 3.29 -36.05 2.60
N GLU A 96 1.98 -36.08 2.82
CA GLU A 96 1.06 -36.96 2.10
C GLU A 96 0.91 -36.55 0.62
N VAL A 97 0.75 -35.26 0.34
CA VAL A 97 0.71 -34.73 -1.04
C VAL A 97 2.05 -34.96 -1.75
N LYS A 98 3.18 -34.74 -1.07
CA LYS A 98 4.51 -34.99 -1.65
C LYS A 98 4.74 -36.47 -1.95
N ASN A 99 4.22 -37.38 -1.13
CA ASN A 99 4.32 -38.82 -1.38
C ASN A 99 3.47 -39.27 -2.56
N ILE A 100 2.23 -38.76 -2.70
CA ILE A 100 1.35 -39.09 -3.83
C ILE A 100 1.91 -38.58 -5.17
N ILE A 101 2.49 -37.37 -5.20
CA ILE A 101 3.13 -36.83 -6.42
C ILE A 101 4.35 -37.65 -6.83
N ARG A 102 5.12 -38.12 -5.84
CA ARG A 102 6.27 -39.00 -6.06
C ARG A 102 5.86 -40.40 -6.53
N GLU A 103 4.71 -40.89 -6.09
CA GLU A 103 4.13 -42.17 -6.51
C GLU A 103 3.55 -42.09 -7.94
N LEU A 104 3.06 -40.91 -8.35
CA LEU A 104 2.57 -40.62 -9.71
C LEU A 104 3.68 -40.25 -10.71
N GLY A 105 4.95 -40.22 -10.30
CA GLY A 105 6.10 -40.05 -11.19
C GLY A 105 6.24 -38.66 -11.83
N LEU A 106 5.49 -37.67 -11.36
CA LEU A 106 5.59 -36.29 -11.84
C LEU A 106 6.71 -35.58 -11.07
N LYS A 107 7.79 -35.27 -11.81
CA LYS A 107 8.97 -34.55 -11.31
C LYS A 107 8.78 -33.05 -11.35
#